data_AF-A0A536D890-F1
#
_entry.id   AF-A0A536D890-F1
#
_cell.length_a   1.000
_cell.length_b   1.000
_cell.length_c   1.000
_cell.angle_alpha   90.00
_cell.angle_beta   90.00
_cell.angle_gamma   90.00
#
_symmetry.space_group_name_H-M   'P 1'
#
loop_
_entity.id
_entity.type
_entity.pdbx_description
1 polymer ?
#
loop_
_entity_poly.entity_id
_entity_poly.type
_entity_poly.pdbx_seq_one_letter_code
_entity_poly.pdbx_strand_id
1 'polypeptide(L)'
;CFERQRSLADRYRLLVVDRRGYGSSPDIAHSDYAVDAADIVELLGEGAHVVGHSYGGVVAMLAAGYRPQAVRSLVLIEPAALRLAADDPTVAATLQRLREAVASIPPDPSPAQYLRLSSEAMGVRMPELTPDHLRAARTALR
;
A
#
# COMPACT_ATOMS: atom_id res chain seq x y z
N CYS A 1 -1.23 3.89 15.14
CA CYS A 1 -1.64 2.50 14.83
C CYS A 1 -0.38 1.63 14.81
N PHE A 2 -0.43 0.36 15.24
CA PHE A 2 0.69 -0.57 15.51
C PHE A 2 1.38 -0.55 16.89
N GLU A 3 0.79 0.09 17.91
CA GLU A 3 1.42 0.12 19.25
C GLU A 3 1.59 -1.28 19.85
N ARG A 4 0.65 -2.20 19.59
CA ARG A 4 0.71 -3.58 20.09
C ARG A 4 1.85 -4.40 19.49
N GLN A 5 2.42 -3.99 18.36
CA GLN A 5 3.53 -4.66 17.70
C GLN A 5 4.88 -4.24 18.30
N ARG A 6 4.93 -3.18 19.12
CA ARG A 6 6.19 -2.68 19.70
C ARG A 6 6.92 -3.71 20.56
N SER A 7 6.20 -4.61 21.24
CA SER A 7 6.81 -5.70 22.03
C SER A 7 7.59 -6.71 21.18
N LEU A 8 7.40 -6.74 19.86
CA LEU A 8 8.25 -7.55 18.98
C LEU A 8 9.70 -7.05 18.97
N ALA A 9 9.93 -5.77 19.30
CA ALA A 9 11.27 -5.20 19.40
C ALA A 9 12.12 -5.86 20.49
N ASP A 10 11.51 -6.53 21.47
CA ASP A 10 12.21 -7.26 22.53
C ASP A 10 12.97 -8.48 22.00
N ARG A 11 12.59 -8.98 20.81
CA ARG A 11 13.14 -10.21 20.20
C ARG A 11 13.63 -10.03 18.77
N TYR A 12 13.17 -9.00 18.08
CA TYR A 12 13.47 -8.75 16.68
C TYR A 12 13.88 -7.29 16.47
N ARG A 13 14.72 -7.04 15.47
CA ARG A 13 14.84 -5.69 14.92
C ARG A 13 13.54 -5.36 14.17
N LEU A 14 12.74 -4.46 14.73
CA LEU A 14 11.46 -4.05 14.17
C LEU A 14 11.64 -2.83 13.25
N LEU A 15 11.28 -2.97 11.98
CA LEU A 15 11.20 -1.87 11.02
C LEU A 15 9.72 -1.56 10.76
N VAL A 16 9.26 -0.37 11.15
CA VAL A 16 7.94 0.16 10.80
C VAL A 16 8.18 1.31 9.84
N VAL A 17 7.80 1.12 8.58
CA VAL A 17 8.22 1.98 7.48
C VAL A 17 7.06 2.85 7.00
N ASP A 18 7.35 4.13 6.81
CA ASP A 18 6.53 4.99 5.97
C ASP A 18 6.99 4.83 4.53
N ARG A 19 6.06 4.69 3.58
CA ARG A 19 6.40 4.67 2.15
C ARG A 19 6.91 6.04 1.72
N ARG A 20 7.73 6.13 0.67
CA ARG A 20 8.14 7.43 0.13
C ARG A 20 6.90 8.25 -0.28
N GLY A 21 6.89 9.53 0.08
CA GLY A 21 5.72 10.41 -0.02
C GLY A 21 4.71 10.31 1.12
N TYR A 22 4.97 9.48 2.14
CA TYR A 22 4.12 9.28 3.32
C TYR A 22 4.91 9.54 4.59
N GLY A 23 4.20 9.91 5.66
CA GLY A 23 4.75 10.10 7.00
C GLY A 23 6.10 10.83 6.99
N SER A 24 7.11 10.24 7.63
CA SER A 24 8.45 10.81 7.77
C SER A 24 9.40 10.46 6.61
N SER A 25 8.97 9.65 5.65
CA SER A 25 9.82 9.26 4.51
C SER A 25 9.89 10.38 3.45
N PRO A 26 11.01 10.50 2.71
CA PRO A 26 11.20 11.55 1.70
C PRO A 26 10.11 11.59 0.63
N ASP A 27 9.97 12.74 -0.03
CA ASP A 27 9.12 12.89 -1.21
C ASP A 27 9.62 12.04 -2.39
N ILE A 28 8.67 11.60 -3.22
CA ILE A 28 8.94 10.95 -4.50
C ILE A 28 7.96 11.46 -5.54
N ALA A 29 8.41 11.49 -6.81
CA ALA A 29 7.60 11.96 -7.93
C ALA A 29 6.37 11.08 -8.19
N HIS A 30 6.51 9.76 -8.01
CA HIS A 30 5.48 8.75 -8.23
C HIS A 30 5.75 7.53 -7.35
N SER A 31 4.70 6.88 -6.86
CA SER A 31 4.77 5.62 -6.11
C SER A 31 3.67 4.69 -6.59
N ASP A 32 4.09 3.47 -6.93
CA ASP A 32 3.22 2.33 -7.18
C ASP A 32 3.74 1.10 -6.41
N TYR A 33 3.06 -0.03 -6.59
CA TYR A 33 3.41 -1.27 -5.91
C TYR A 33 4.84 -1.73 -6.23
N ALA A 34 5.36 -1.50 -7.44
CA ALA A 34 6.69 -1.95 -7.85
C ALA A 34 7.77 -1.06 -7.23
N VAL A 35 7.58 0.26 -7.25
CA VAL A 35 8.45 1.26 -6.61
C VAL A 35 8.55 0.99 -5.11
N ASP A 36 7.43 0.73 -4.46
CA ASP A 36 7.42 0.46 -3.01
C ASP A 36 8.00 -0.92 -2.69
N ALA A 37 7.79 -1.92 -3.56
CA ALA A 37 8.37 -3.25 -3.37
C ALA A 37 9.90 -3.22 -3.48
N ALA A 38 10.46 -2.37 -4.35
CA ALA A 38 11.90 -2.16 -4.43
C ALA A 38 12.47 -1.63 -3.10
N ASP A 39 11.78 -0.69 -2.45
CA ASP A 39 12.20 -0.20 -1.12
C ASP A 39 12.19 -1.32 -0.08
N ILE A 40 11.17 -2.19 -0.10
CA ILE A 40 11.11 -3.33 0.82
C ILE A 40 12.24 -4.32 0.53
N VAL A 41 12.56 -4.60 -0.74
CA VAL A 41 13.66 -5.51 -1.12
C VAL A 41 15.00 -5.05 -0.55
N GLU A 42 15.29 -3.75 -0.60
CA GLU A 42 16.50 -3.18 0.01
C GLU A 42 16.50 -3.38 1.54
N LEU A 43 15.34 -3.18 2.19
CA LEU A 43 15.19 -3.36 3.63
C LEU A 43 15.27 -4.81 4.10
N LEU A 44 15.09 -5.81 3.22
CA LEU A 44 15.25 -7.22 3.59
C LEU A 44 16.68 -7.55 4.05
N GLY A 45 17.69 -6.84 3.56
CA GLY A 45 19.09 -7.08 3.92
C GLY A 45 19.53 -8.52 3.63
N GLU A 46 20.05 -9.23 4.64
CA GLU A 46 20.40 -10.67 4.53
C GLU A 46 19.20 -11.60 4.77
N GLY A 47 18.11 -11.08 5.32
CA GLY A 47 16.82 -11.75 5.35
C GLY A 47 15.92 -11.32 6.52
N ALA A 48 14.62 -11.23 6.28
CA ALA A 48 13.64 -10.71 7.23
C ALA A 48 12.30 -11.46 7.21
N HIS A 49 11.53 -11.31 8.29
CA HIS A 49 10.11 -11.64 8.31
C HIS A 49 9.33 -10.42 7.81
N VAL A 50 8.45 -10.61 6.83
CA VAL A 50 7.72 -9.51 6.18
C VAL A 50 6.25 -9.60 6.56
N VAL A 51 5.69 -8.48 7.00
CA VAL A 51 4.26 -8.35 7.32
C VAL A 51 3.67 -7.26 6.45
N GLY A 52 2.65 -7.60 5.66
CA GLY A 52 1.95 -6.65 4.79
C GLY A 52 0.46 -6.62 5.09
N HIS A 53 -0.10 -5.42 5.24
CA HIS A 53 -1.54 -5.21 5.42
C HIS A 53 -2.11 -4.42 4.23
N SER A 54 -3.26 -4.83 3.70
CA SER A 54 -3.96 -4.11 2.62
C SER A 54 -3.03 -3.84 1.42
N TYR A 55 -2.81 -2.58 1.05
CA TYR A 55 -1.84 -2.16 0.04
C TYR A 55 -0.45 -2.76 0.28
N GLY A 56 0.04 -2.68 1.52
CA GLY A 56 1.34 -3.23 1.92
C GLY A 56 1.41 -4.75 1.79
N GLY A 57 0.27 -5.45 1.76
CA GLY A 57 0.19 -6.87 1.44
C GLY A 57 0.64 -7.17 0.01
N VAL A 58 0.18 -6.38 -0.97
CA VAL A 58 0.59 -6.52 -2.38
C VAL A 58 2.08 -6.18 -2.55
N VAL A 59 2.54 -5.10 -1.89
CA VAL A 59 3.97 -4.72 -1.86
C VAL A 59 4.84 -5.85 -1.30
N ALA A 60 4.43 -6.45 -0.18
CA ALA A 60 5.14 -7.56 0.45
C ALA A 60 5.18 -8.81 -0.44
N MET A 61 4.09 -9.12 -1.14
CA MET A 61 4.04 -10.22 -2.12
C MET A 61 5.02 -9.98 -3.27
N LEU A 62 5.09 -8.75 -3.82
CA LEU A 62 6.02 -8.42 -4.89
C LEU A 62 7.47 -8.48 -4.43
N ALA A 63 7.79 -7.91 -3.26
CA ALA A 63 9.14 -7.96 -2.71
C ALA A 63 9.61 -9.41 -2.46
N ALA A 64 8.71 -10.27 -1.95
CA ALA A 64 8.98 -11.69 -1.80
C ALA A 64 9.18 -12.40 -3.14
N GLY A 65 8.45 -12.00 -4.19
CA GLY A 65 8.67 -12.50 -5.55
C GLY A 65 10.01 -12.07 -6.14
N TYR A 66 10.46 -10.84 -5.86
CA TYR A 66 11.74 -10.32 -6.34
C TYR A 66 12.95 -10.93 -5.63
N ARG A 67 12.84 -11.23 -4.33
CA ARG A 67 13.96 -11.76 -3.54
C ARG A 67 13.54 -12.85 -2.55
N PRO A 68 12.99 -13.98 -3.02
CA PRO A 68 12.39 -15.01 -2.16
C PRO A 68 13.36 -15.60 -1.12
N GLN A 69 14.64 -15.71 -1.46
CA GLN A 69 15.70 -16.21 -0.58
C GLN A 69 15.98 -15.31 0.63
N ALA A 70 15.58 -14.04 0.58
CA ALA A 70 15.73 -13.08 1.69
C ALA A 70 14.44 -12.97 2.54
N VAL A 71 13.39 -13.71 2.22
CA VAL A 71 12.13 -13.69 3.00
C VAL A 71 12.04 -14.94 3.86
N ARG A 72 12.18 -14.77 5.18
CA ARG A 72 12.11 -15.87 6.16
C ARG A 72 10.66 -16.32 6.42
N SER A 73 9.74 -15.37 6.42
CA SER A 73 8.30 -15.63 6.39
C SER A 73 7.56 -14.43 5.81
N LEU A 74 6.38 -14.69 5.26
CA LEU A 74 5.49 -13.68 4.71
C LEU A 74 4.12 -13.79 5.41
N VAL A 75 3.68 -12.71 6.05
CA VAL A 75 2.37 -12.59 6.69
C VAL A 75 1.56 -11.55 5.94
N LEU A 76 0.40 -11.95 5.44
CA LEU A 76 -0.50 -11.08 4.68
C LEU A 76 -1.80 -10.90 5.46
N ILE A 77 -2.15 -9.65 5.75
CA ILE A 77 -3.37 -9.28 6.46
C ILE A 77 -4.26 -8.54 5.47
N GLU A 78 -5.32 -9.21 5.02
CA GLU A 78 -6.30 -8.66 4.06
C GLU A 78 -5.63 -7.95 2.86
N PRO A 79 -4.72 -8.61 2.12
CA PRO A 79 -4.00 -7.96 1.03
C PRO A 79 -4.97 -7.46 -0.05
N ALA A 80 -4.70 -6.28 -0.62
CA ALA A 80 -5.49 -5.69 -1.71
C ALA A 80 -5.31 -6.41 -3.08
N ALA A 81 -5.08 -7.71 -3.06
CA ALA A 81 -4.77 -8.55 -4.22
C ALA A 81 -6.03 -9.10 -4.91
N LEU A 82 -7.06 -8.26 -5.07
CA LEU A 82 -8.38 -8.66 -5.58
C LEU A 82 -8.32 -9.37 -6.94
N ARG A 83 -7.34 -9.04 -7.78
CA ARG A 83 -7.16 -9.67 -9.11
C ARG A 83 -6.90 -11.18 -9.04
N LEU A 84 -6.40 -11.70 -7.92
CA LEU A 84 -6.15 -13.13 -7.75
C LEU A 84 -7.44 -13.94 -7.60
N ALA A 85 -8.55 -13.30 -7.26
CA ALA A 85 -9.87 -13.91 -7.12
C ALA A 85 -10.87 -13.33 -8.13
N ALA A 86 -10.40 -12.89 -9.30
CA ALA A 86 -11.23 -12.21 -10.30
C ALA A 86 -12.37 -13.10 -10.86
N ASP A 87 -12.26 -14.42 -10.72
CA ASP A 87 -13.30 -15.37 -11.13
C ASP A 87 -14.47 -15.45 -10.12
N ASP A 88 -14.28 -14.96 -8.89
CA ASP A 88 -15.38 -14.84 -7.93
C ASP A 88 -16.32 -13.68 -8.37
N PRO A 89 -17.63 -13.92 -8.54
CA PRO A 89 -18.55 -12.89 -9.02
C PRO A 89 -18.62 -11.63 -8.14
N THR A 90 -18.45 -11.78 -6.82
CA THR A 90 -18.46 -10.66 -5.86
C THR A 90 -17.21 -9.81 -6.03
N VAL A 91 -16.06 -10.46 -6.21
CA VAL A 91 -14.79 -9.79 -6.48
C VAL A 91 -14.79 -9.13 -7.86
N ALA A 92 -15.30 -9.82 -8.88
CA ALA A 92 -15.44 -9.29 -10.24
C ALA A 92 -16.28 -8.00 -10.27
N ALA A 93 -17.44 -8.00 -9.61
CA ALA A 93 -18.30 -6.82 -9.49
C ALA A 93 -17.61 -5.68 -8.73
N THR A 94 -16.79 -6.00 -7.72
CA THR A 94 -15.99 -5.01 -6.99
C THR A 94 -14.89 -4.41 -7.86
N LEU A 95 -14.14 -5.25 -8.59
CA LEU A 95 -13.12 -4.82 -9.53
C LEU A 95 -13.71 -3.93 -10.64
N GLN A 96 -14.91 -4.25 -11.13
CA GLN A 96 -15.60 -3.42 -12.11
C GLN A 96 -15.92 -2.03 -11.55
N ARG A 97 -16.55 -1.94 -10.36
CA ARG A 97 -16.83 -0.66 -9.69
C ARG A 97 -15.56 0.17 -9.47
N LEU A 98 -14.47 -0.47 -9.05
CA LEU A 98 -13.19 0.20 -8.88
C LEU A 98 -12.63 0.74 -10.19
N ARG A 99 -12.73 -0.03 -11.29
CA ARG A 99 -12.30 0.45 -12.62
C ARG A 99 -13.13 1.63 -13.10
N GLU A 100 -14.44 1.57 -12.96
CA GLU A 100 -15.36 2.66 -13.32
C GLU A 100 -15.06 3.93 -12.52
N ALA A 101 -14.81 3.79 -11.22
CA ALA A 101 -14.45 4.91 -10.36
C ALA A 101 -13.06 5.49 -10.69
N VAL A 102 -12.07 4.65 -11.03
CA VAL A 102 -10.77 5.15 -11.51
C VAL A 102 -10.92 5.87 -12.85
N ALA A 103 -11.75 5.35 -13.76
CA ALA A 103 -12.01 5.96 -15.07
C ALA A 103 -12.75 7.30 -14.98
N SER A 104 -13.46 7.57 -13.87
CA SER A 104 -14.14 8.85 -13.63
C SER A 104 -13.25 9.91 -12.98
N ILE A 105 -12.02 9.56 -12.59
CA ILE A 105 -11.04 10.52 -12.09
C ILE A 105 -10.65 11.48 -13.22
N PRO A 106 -10.77 12.81 -13.03
CA PRO A 106 -10.34 13.79 -14.02
C PRO A 106 -8.84 13.63 -14.37
N PRO A 107 -8.39 14.04 -15.57
CA PRO A 107 -6.98 13.91 -15.97
C PRO A 107 -5.96 14.65 -15.08
N ASP A 108 -6.37 15.72 -14.40
CA ASP A 108 -5.53 16.48 -13.47
C ASP A 108 -6.32 16.84 -12.20
N PRO A 109 -6.58 15.84 -11.33
CA PRO A 109 -7.35 16.07 -10.12
C PRO A 109 -6.44 16.68 -9.06
N SER A 110 -6.96 17.60 -8.25
CA SER A 110 -6.26 18.00 -7.03
C SER A 110 -6.07 16.80 -6.08
N PRO A 111 -5.05 16.80 -5.20
CA PRO A 111 -4.87 15.73 -4.21
C PRO A 111 -6.12 15.48 -3.35
N ALA A 112 -6.87 16.54 -3.01
CA ALA A 112 -8.12 16.43 -2.28
C ALA A 112 -9.23 15.73 -3.10
N GLN A 113 -9.33 16.02 -4.41
CA GLN A 113 -10.27 15.33 -5.29
C GLN A 113 -9.92 13.85 -5.44
N TYR A 114 -8.65 13.54 -5.67
CA TYR A 114 -8.19 12.16 -5.75
C TYR A 114 -8.48 11.38 -4.48
N LEU A 115 -8.13 11.93 -3.32
CA LEU A 115 -8.34 11.27 -2.04
C LEU A 115 -9.82 10.98 -1.78
N ARG A 116 -10.72 11.91 -2.14
CA ARG A 116 -12.16 11.71 -2.05
C ARG A 116 -12.63 10.59 -3.00
N LEU A 117 -12.33 10.71 -4.29
CA LEU A 117 -12.77 9.76 -5.32
C LEU A 117 -12.26 8.34 -5.07
N SER A 118 -10.99 8.21 -4.69
CA SER A 118 -10.39 6.91 -4.33
C SER A 118 -11.01 6.32 -3.05
N SER A 119 -11.30 7.14 -2.04
CA SER A 119 -11.96 6.67 -0.82
C SER A 119 -13.38 6.18 -1.10
N GLU A 120 -14.15 6.94 -1.88
CA GLU A 120 -15.50 6.59 -2.33
C GLU A 120 -15.48 5.30 -3.17
N ALA A 121 -14.55 5.17 -4.11
CA ALA A 121 -14.35 3.99 -4.93
C ALA A 121 -14.13 2.72 -4.09
N MET A 122 -13.28 2.85 -3.07
CA MET A 122 -12.93 1.75 -2.16
C MET A 122 -14.01 1.49 -1.10
N GLY A 123 -15.06 2.32 -1.01
CA GLY A 123 -16.07 2.23 0.03
C GLY A 123 -15.51 2.47 1.44
N VAL A 124 -14.36 3.15 1.55
CA VAL A 124 -13.74 3.47 2.83
C VAL A 124 -14.16 4.85 3.28
N ARG A 125 -14.22 5.05 4.61
CA ARG A 125 -14.50 6.37 5.17
C ARG A 125 -13.43 7.36 4.69
N MET A 126 -13.87 8.47 4.12
CA MET A 126 -12.97 9.56 3.74
C MET A 126 -12.19 10.04 4.97
N PRO A 127 -10.85 10.11 4.90
CA PRO A 127 -10.04 10.66 5.98
C PRO A 127 -10.22 12.18 6.07
N GLU A 128 -9.89 12.76 7.22
CA GLU A 128 -9.78 14.20 7.39
C GLU A 128 -8.72 14.77 6.41
N LEU A 129 -8.95 15.95 5.84
CA LEU A 129 -7.96 16.57 4.94
C LEU A 129 -6.85 17.24 5.75
N THR A 130 -5.77 16.51 5.98
CA THR A 130 -4.54 17.04 6.60
C THR A 130 -3.45 17.29 5.54
N PRO A 131 -2.43 18.12 5.82
CA PRO A 131 -1.29 18.28 4.93
C PRO A 131 -0.63 16.95 4.55
N ASP A 132 -0.52 16.02 5.50
CA ASP A 132 0.05 14.68 5.27
C ASP A 132 -0.80 13.84 4.31
N HIS A 133 -2.13 13.87 4.45
CA HIS A 133 -3.01 13.17 3.53
C HIS A 133 -2.97 13.76 2.12
N LEU A 134 -2.87 15.09 1.99
CA LEU A 134 -2.73 15.76 0.70
C LEU A 134 -1.36 15.48 0.05
N ARG A 135 -0.30 15.39 0.86
CA ARG A 135 1.04 14.99 0.43
C ARG A 135 1.03 13.55 -0.11
N ALA A 136 0.50 12.61 0.67
CA ALA A 136 0.33 11.21 0.27
C ALA A 136 -0.49 11.07 -1.03
N ALA A 137 -1.61 11.78 -1.13
CA ALA A 137 -2.46 11.76 -2.31
C ALA A 137 -1.74 12.29 -3.56
N ARG A 138 -0.89 13.33 -3.42
CA ARG A 138 -0.06 13.83 -4.53
C ARG A 138 0.93 12.78 -5.04
N THR A 139 1.51 11.99 -4.14
CA THR A 139 2.44 10.92 -4.50
C THR A 139 1.74 9.75 -5.20
N ALA A 140 0.52 9.40 -4.80
CA ALA A 140 -0.28 8.34 -5.41
C ALA A 140 -0.95 8.74 -6.76
N LEU A 141 -0.97 10.03 -7.06
CA LEU A 141 -1.73 10.58 -8.18
C LEU A 141 -1.05 10.49 -9.54
N ARG A 142 0.29 10.50 -9.52
CA ARG A 142 1.13 10.54 -10.72
C ARG A 142 1.41 9.15 -11.22
#